data_AF-A0A852TLT7-F1
#
_entry.id   AF-A0A852TLT7-F1
#
_cell.length_a   1.000
_cell.length_b   1.000
_cell.length_c   1.000
_cell.angle_alpha   90.00
_cell.angle_beta   90.00
_cell.angle_gamma   90.00
#
_symmetry.space_group_name_H-M   'P 1'
#
loop_
_entity.id
_entity.type
_entity.pdbx_description
1 polymer ?
#
loop_
_entity_poly.entity_id
_entity_poly.type
_entity_poly.pdbx_seq_one_letter_code
_entity_poly.pdbx_strand_id
1 'polypeptide(L)' 'MPTPEVLPQHLLALMYAPEDAVIIVCPDGWAAVARAHQSDGRVVYSRARLLSDGVVPTPEALAELADRLTGTLVGWELVA' A
#
# COMPACT_ATOMS: atom_id res chain seq x y z
N MET A 1 -4.43 -11.57 -3.18
CA MET A 1 -3.78 -10.33 -3.66
C MET A 1 -4.69 -9.16 -3.31
N PRO A 2 -4.21 -8.06 -2.69
CA PRO A 2 -4.98 -6.84 -2.72
C PRO A 2 -5.14 -6.47 -4.21
N THR A 3 -6.38 -6.48 -4.68
CA THR A 3 -6.70 -6.23 -6.08
C THR A 3 -6.09 -4.87 -6.47
N PRO A 4 -5.58 -4.69 -7.69
CA PRO A 4 -5.16 -3.37 -8.18
C PRO A 4 -6.25 -2.32 -8.02
N GLU A 5 -7.52 -2.73 -7.93
CA GLU A 5 -8.66 -1.85 -7.65
C GLU A 5 -8.69 -1.32 -6.21
N VAL A 6 -8.11 -2.06 -5.25
CA VAL A 6 -8.12 -1.77 -3.81
C VAL A 6 -6.86 -1.01 -3.37
N LEU A 7 -5.71 -1.24 -4.03
CA LEU A 7 -4.45 -0.58 -3.69
C LEU A 7 -4.48 0.97 -3.83
N PRO A 8 -5.06 1.58 -4.88
CA PRO A 8 -5.19 3.02 -5.02
C PRO A 8 -5.95 3.65 -3.85
N GLN A 9 -6.98 2.97 -3.34
CA GLN A 9 -7.73 3.44 -2.17
C GLN A 9 -6.87 3.42 -0.90
N HIS A 10 -6.02 2.40 -0.75
CA HIS A 10 -5.07 2.32 0.37
C HIS A 10 -3.97 3.38 0.27
N LEU A 11 -3.48 3.68 -0.93
CA LEU A 11 -2.53 4.76 -1.17
C LEU A 11 -3.15 6.13 -0.87
N LEU A 12 -4.40 6.34 -1.27
CA LEU A 12 -5.17 7.54 -0.92
C LEU A 12 -5.33 7.66 0.60
N ALA A 13 -5.73 6.58 1.28
CA ALA A 13 -5.85 6.55 2.74
C ALA A 13 -4.50 6.81 3.44
N LEU A 14 -3.40 6.27 2.91
CA LEU A 14 -2.05 6.43 3.44
C LEU A 14 -1.59 7.90 3.46
N MET A 15 -1.99 8.71 2.49
CA MET A 15 -1.64 10.14 2.49
C MET A 15 -2.23 10.92 3.66
N TYR A 16 -3.48 10.59 4.01
CA TYR A 16 -4.22 11.25 5.09
C TYR A 16 -3.97 10.60 6.46
N ALA A 17 -3.19 9.51 6.49
CA ALA A 17 -2.83 8.81 7.71
C ALA A 17 -1.71 9.52 8.49
N PRO A 18 -1.48 9.15 9.77
CA PRO A 18 -0.34 9.64 10.56
C PRO A 18 1.01 9.41 9.88
N GLU A 19 2.04 10.16 10.30
CA GLU A 19 3.38 10.10 9.67
C GLU A 19 4.03 8.71 9.71
N ASP A 20 3.72 7.92 10.73
CA ASP A 20 4.23 6.55 10.92
C ASP A 20 3.35 5.48 10.24
N ALA A 21 2.41 5.89 9.39
CA ALA A 21 1.53 4.98 8.68
C ALA A 21 2.23 4.25 7.52
N VAL A 22 1.83 3.00 7.35
CA VAL A 22 2.31 2.08 6.33
C VAL A 22 1.14 1.29 5.75
N ILE A 23 1.28 0.88 4.49
CA ILE A 23 0.47 -0.18 3.88
C ILE A 23 1.14 -1.50 4.26
N ILE A 24 0.38 -2.38 4.92
CA ILE A 24 0.81 -3.72 5.25
C ILE A 24 0.00 -4.76 4.48
N VAL A 25 0.58 -5.94 4.31
CA VAL A 25 -0.14 -7.16 3.95
C VAL A 25 -0.16 -8.07 5.16
N CYS A 26 -1.36 -8.37 5.64
CA CYS A 26 -1.63 -9.27 6.75
C CYS A 26 -1.38 -10.74 6.34
N PRO A 27 -1.13 -11.63 7.31
CA PRO A 27 -0.90 -13.07 7.04
C PRO A 27 -2.07 -13.78 6.34
N ASP A 28 -3.27 -13.23 6.45
CA ASP A 28 -4.50 -13.72 5.81
C ASP A 28 -4.66 -13.27 4.36
N GLY A 29 -3.70 -12.51 3.80
CA GLY A 29 -3.71 -12.08 2.41
C GLY A 29 -4.23 -10.67 2.15
N TRP A 30 -4.79 -10.01 3.17
CA TRP A 30 -5.43 -8.71 3.05
C TRP A 30 -4.44 -7.55 3.21
N ALA A 31 -4.66 -6.46 2.48
CA ALA A 31 -3.91 -5.22 2.69
C ALA A 31 -4.67 -4.28 3.62
N ALA A 32 -3.93 -3.53 4.43
CA ALA A 32 -4.48 -2.51 5.32
C ALA A 32 -3.51 -1.34 5.49
N VAL A 33 -4.03 -0.16 5.87
CA VAL A 33 -3.21 0.95 6.36
C VAL A 33 -3.16 0.87 7.88
N ALA A 34 -1.96 0.75 8.44
CA ALA A 34 -1.73 0.66 9.88
C ALA A 34 -0.53 1.52 10.29
N ARG A 35 -0.33 1.72 11.60
CA ARG A 35 0.92 2.29 12.11
C ARG A 35 2.01 1.23 12.11
N ALA A 36 3.23 1.60 11.74
CA ALA A 36 4.34 0.65 11.59
C ALA A 36 4.64 -0.16 12.88
N HIS A 37 4.42 0.43 14.05
CA HIS A 37 4.65 -0.23 15.34
C HIS A 37 3.48 -1.12 15.81
N GLN A 38 2.35 -1.10 15.10
CA GLN A 38 1.12 -1.85 15.42
C GLN A 38 0.84 -2.94 14.38
N SER A 39 1.69 -3.08 13.37
CA SER A 39 1.47 -4.04 12.29
C SER A 39 2.18 -5.37 12.56
N ASP A 40 1.40 -6.43 12.70
CA ASP A 40 1.89 -7.82 12.60
C ASP A 40 2.01 -8.28 11.13
N GLY A 41 1.57 -7.44 10.19
CA GLY A 41 1.70 -7.68 8.75
C GLY A 41 3.02 -7.20 8.17
N ARG A 42 3.32 -7.65 6.95
CA ARG A 42 4.49 -7.21 6.20
C ARG A 42 4.27 -5.83 5.61
N VAL A 43 5.18 -4.90 5.87
CA VAL A 43 5.15 -3.55 5.27
C VAL A 43 5.46 -3.63 3.77
N VAL A 44 4.55 -3.07 2.97
CA VAL A 44 4.67 -2.95 1.50
C VAL A 44 5.12 -1.56 1.10
N TYR A 45 4.57 -0.53 1.74
CA TYR A 45 4.83 0.87 1.37
C TYR A 45 4.57 1.80 2.54
N SER A 46 5.26 2.94 2.63
CA SER A 46 5.13 3.88 3.75
C SER A 46 4.69 5.26 3.29
N ARG A 47 4.05 6.03 4.18
CA ARG A 47 3.71 7.42 3.91
C ARG A 47 4.94 8.26 3.60
N ALA A 48 6.04 8.06 4.33
CA ALA A 48 7.29 8.75 4.07
C ALA A 48 7.82 8.50 2.65
N ARG A 49 7.72 7.26 2.16
CA ARG A 49 8.13 6.92 0.79
C ARG A 49 7.20 7.51 -0.25
N LEU A 50 5.89 7.49 -0.01
CA LEU A 50 4.89 8.12 -0.89
C LEU A 50 5.16 9.62 -1.08
N LEU A 51 5.49 10.33 0.00
CA LEU A 51 5.85 11.74 -0.03
C LEU A 51 7.20 11.98 -0.72
N SER A 52 8.20 11.13 -0.47
CA SER A 52 9.52 11.20 -1.12
C SER A 52 9.44 10.95 -2.63
N ASP A 53 8.53 10.08 -3.07
CA ASP A 53 8.32 9.78 -4.48
C ASP A 53 7.54 10.92 -5.18
N GLY A 54 7.03 11.92 -4.43
CA GLY A 54 6.38 13.11 -4.99
C GLY A 54 5.07 12.81 -5.72
N VAL A 55 4.41 11.71 -5.38
CA VAL A 55 3.22 11.23 -6.08
C VAL A 55 2.07 12.20 -5.88
N VAL A 56 1.59 12.79 -6.98
CA VAL A 56 0.39 13.63 -6.98
C VAL A 56 -0.82 12.72 -6.83
N PRO A 57 -1.79 13.01 -5.94
CA PRO A 57 -2.94 12.15 -5.71
C PRO A 57 -4.04 12.29 -6.75
N THR A 58 -3.69 12.09 -8.01
CA THR A 58 -4.67 11.87 -9.06
C THR A 58 -5.03 10.39 -9.14
N PRO A 59 -6.25 10.04 -9.55
CA PRO A 59 -6.63 8.64 -9.75
C PRO A 59 -5.65 7.87 -10.64
N GLU A 60 -5.17 8.48 -11.72
CA GLU A 60 -4.22 7.86 -12.66
C GLU A 60 -2.87 7.57 -12.01
N ALA A 61 -2.29 8.54 -11.29
CA ALA A 61 -0.99 8.36 -10.65
C ALA A 61 -1.05 7.30 -9.52
N LEU A 62 -2.17 7.21 -8.80
CA LEU A 62 -2.39 6.18 -7.80
C LEU A 62 -2.56 4.79 -8.44
N ALA A 63 -3.22 4.70 -9.59
CA ALA A 63 -3.35 3.45 -10.35
C ALA A 63 -1.99 2.96 -10.90
N GLU A 64 -1.19 3.85 -11.49
CA GLU A 64 0.15 3.52 -11.97
C GLU A 64 1.08 3.06 -10.83
N LEU A 65 1.00 3.72 -9.67
CA LEU A 65 1.75 3.30 -8.48
C LEU A 65 1.26 1.92 -7.99
N ALA A 66 -0.05 1.69 -7.96
CA ALA A 66 -0.62 0.41 -7.57
C ALA A 66 -0.16 -0.73 -8.48
N ASP A 67 -0.16 -0.54 -9.80
CA ASP A 67 0.31 -1.54 -10.77
C ASP A 67 1.79 -1.85 -10.59
N ARG A 68 2.63 -0.83 -10.37
CA ARG A 68 4.07 -1.00 -10.10
C ARG A 68 4.33 -1.77 -8.81
N LEU A 69 3.59 -1.45 -7.73
CA LEU A 69 3.70 -2.18 -6.47
C LEU A 69 3.25 -3.64 -6.63
N THR A 70 2.16 -3.86 -7.36
CA THR A 70 1.63 -5.20 -7.65
C THR A 70 2.61 -6.04 -8.49
N GLY A 71 3.22 -5.45 -9.52
CA GLY A 71 4.26 -6.11 -10.34
C GLY A 71 5.54 -6.45 -9.58
N THR A 72 5.87 -5.68 -8.54
CA THR A 72 7.02 -5.95 -7.66
C THR A 72 6.74 -7.09 -6.66
N LEU A 73 5.47 -7.40 -6.41
CA LEU A 73 5.02 -8.45 -5.48
C LEU A 73 4.89 -9.84 -6.13
N VAL A 74 5.21 -9.99 -7.42
CA VAL A 74 5.11 -11.27 -8.15
C VAL A 74 6.06 -12.31 -7.52
N GLY A 75 5.49 -13.42 -7.02
CA GLY A 75 6.22 -14.52 -6.37
C GLY A 75 5.80 -14.85 -4.93
N TRP A 76 4.77 -14.20 -4.39
CA TRP A 76 4.28 -14.41 -3.03
C TRP A 76 2.80 -14.80 -3.07
N GLU A 77 2.47 -16.05 -2.71
CA GLU A 77 1.10 -16.57 -2.70
C GLU A 77 0.27 -15.89 -1.59
N LEU A 78 -0.86 -15.29 -1.96
CA LEU A 78 -1.79 -14.63 -1.04
C LEU A 78 -3.23 -15.03 -1.44
N VAL A 79 -3.85 -15.83 -0.57
CA VAL A 79 -5.22 -16.37 -0.69
C VAL A 79 -6.25 -15.24 -0.54
N ALA A 80 -7.37 -15.37 -1.25
CA ALA A 80 -8.46 -14.40 -1.32
C ALA A 80 -9.32 -14.36 -0.04
#